data_AF-W1YQZ7-F1
#
_entry.id   AF-W1YQZ7-F1
#
_cell.length_a   1.000
_cell.length_b   1.000
_cell.length_c   1.000
_cell.angle_alpha   90.00
_cell.angle_beta   90.00
_cell.angle_gamma   90.00
#
_symmetry.space_group_name_H-M   'P 1'
#
loop_
_entity.id
_entity.type
_entity.pdbx_description
1 polymer ?
#
loop_
_entity_poly.entity_id
_entity_poly.type
_entity_poly.pdbx_seq_one_letter_code
_entity_poly.pdbx_strand_id
1 'polypeptide(L)' 'AFSIDHAKWSEIIGTLAGDDTILLIAKSEAEVPAILAKIQDLMKD' A
#
# COMPACT_ATOMS: atom_id res chain seq x y z
N ALA A 1 -3.19 -1.79 7.80
CA ALA A 1 -2.34 -2.80 7.11
C ALA A 1 -3.16 -3.99 6.63
N PHE A 2 -3.91 -4.66 7.51
CA PHE A 2 -4.70 -5.85 7.17
C PHE A 2 -5.55 -5.73 5.90
N SER A 3 -6.22 -4.59 5.68
CA SER A 3 -7.01 -4.35 4.46
C SER A 3 -6.17 -4.31 3.18
N ILE A 4 -4.95 -3.76 3.25
CA ILE A 4 -4.01 -3.71 2.10
C ILE A 4 -3.42 -5.11 1.84
N ASP A 5 -3.09 -5.87 2.89
CA ASP A 5 -2.61 -7.25 2.73
C ASP A 5 -3.67 -8.14 2.06
N HIS A 6 -4.94 -7.97 2.43
CA HIS A 6 -6.06 -8.71 1.83
C HIS A 6 -6.34 -8.30 0.38
N ALA A 7 -5.98 -7.08 -0.01
CA ALA A 7 -6.16 -6.61 -1.37
C ALA A 7 -5.21 -7.29 -2.38
N LYS A 8 -4.18 -8.00 -1.90
CA LYS A 8 -3.22 -8.80 -2.71
C LYS A 8 -2.67 -8.05 -3.92
N TRP A 9 -2.30 -6.78 -3.73
CA TRP A 9 -1.72 -5.95 -4.78
C TRP A 9 -0.37 -6.53 -5.23
N SER A 10 -0.25 -6.82 -6.53
CA SER A 10 0.93 -7.47 -7.14
C SER A 10 2.23 -6.68 -7.01
N GLU A 11 2.09 -5.37 -6.83
CA GLU A 11 3.14 -4.38 -6.71
C GLU A 11 3.63 -4.18 -5.27
N ILE A 12 2.94 -4.74 -4.27
CA ILE A 12 3.35 -4.72 -2.86
C ILE A 12 4.00 -6.06 -2.51
N ILE A 13 5.23 -6.01 -2.01
CA ILE A 13 5.96 -7.18 -1.48
C ILE A 13 5.44 -7.53 -0.08
N GLY A 14 5.16 -6.51 0.74
CA GLY A 14 4.64 -6.71 2.09
C GLY A 14 4.32 -5.39 2.78
N THR A 15 3.72 -5.50 3.96
CA THR A 15 3.35 -4.36 4.79
C THR A 15 3.84 -4.56 6.22
N LEU A 16 4.14 -3.46 6.91
CA LEU A 16 4.49 -3.44 8.32
C LEU A 16 3.65 -2.38 9.00
N ALA A 17 2.85 -2.78 9.99
CA ALA A 17 2.08 -1.86 10.82
C ALA A 17 2.79 -1.60 12.14
N GLY A 18 3.01 -0.32 12.45
CA GLY A 18 3.19 0.14 13.82
C GLY A 18 1.84 0.56 14.43
N ASP A 19 1.90 1.44 15.43
CA ASP A 19 0.71 1.97 16.11
C ASP A 19 -0.06 2.94 15.20
N ASP A 20 0.55 4.08 14.88
CA ASP A 20 -0.06 5.13 14.03
C ASP A 20 0.51 5.17 12.61
N THR A 21 1.35 4.21 12.23
CA THR A 21 2.10 4.26 10.97
C THR A 21 2.11 2.92 10.27
N ILE A 22 1.90 2.92 8.95
CA ILE A 22 2.00 1.75 8.11
C ILE A 22 3.10 1.98 7.09
N LEU A 23 4.06 1.07 7.03
CA LEU A 23 5.08 1.00 5.99
C LEU A 23 4.64 -0.01 4.93
N LEU A 24 4.65 0.41 3.67
CA LEU A 24 4.39 -0.44 2.50
C LEU A 24 5.69 -0.65 1.73
N ILE A 25 6.01 -1.91 1.42
CA ILE A 25 7.20 -2.26 0.65
C ILE A 25 6.78 -2.54 -0.79
N ALA A 26 7.13 -1.64 -1.71
CA ALA A 26 6.86 -1.79 -3.13
C ALA A 26 7.88 -2.71 -3.81
N LYS A 27 7.48 -3.39 -4.88
CA LYS A 27 8.36 -4.28 -5.67
C LYS A 27 9.43 -3.53 -6.47
N SER A 28 9.12 -2.31 -6.91
CA SER A 28 10.07 -1.42 -7.57
C SER A 28 9.66 0.03 -7.37
N GLU A 29 10.60 0.96 -7.56
CA GLU A 29 10.36 2.40 -7.42
C GLU A 29 9.32 2.93 -8.43
N ALA A 30 9.27 2.33 -9.63
CA ALA A 30 8.34 2.73 -10.69
C ALA A 30 6.86 2.48 -10.33
N GLU A 31 6.58 1.55 -9.43
CA GLU A 31 5.22 1.18 -9.00
C GLU A 31 4.68 2.13 -7.91
N VAL A 32 5.55 2.89 -7.24
CA VAL A 32 5.18 3.76 -6.11
C VAL A 32 4.08 4.77 -6.47
N PRO A 33 4.11 5.46 -7.63
CA PRO A 33 3.04 6.38 -8.02
C PRO A 33 1.67 5.69 -8.16
N ALA A 34 1.64 4.47 -8.69
CA ALA A 34 0.39 3.72 -8.87
C ALA A 34 -0.21 3.28 -7.53
N ILE A 35 0.64 2.83 -6.60
CA ILE A 35 0.24 2.47 -5.23
C ILE A 35 -0.35 3.70 -4.51
N LEU A 36 0.32 4.85 -4.60
CA LEU A 36 -0.16 6.10 -3.98
C LEU A 36 -1.51 6.55 -4.55
N ALA A 37 -1.70 6.45 -5.87
CA ALA A 37 -2.98 6.78 -6.50
C ALA A 37 -4.12 5.91 -5.98
N LYS A 38 -3.90 4.58 -5.84
CA LYS A 38 -4.88 3.66 -5.26
C LYS A 38 -5.23 4.00 -3.82
N ILE A 39 -4.23 4.33 -3.00
CA ILE A 39 -4.47 4.71 -1.59
C ILE A 39 -5.28 6.01 -1.53
N GLN A 40 -4.95 7.01 -2.36
CA GLN A 40 -5.71 8.25 -2.41
C GLN A 40 -7.16 8.03 -2.86
N ASP A 41 -7.39 7.11 -3.80
CA ASP A 41 -8.74 6.73 -4.24
C ASP A 41 -9.54 6.09 -3.11
N LEU A 42 -8.93 5.21 -2.32
CA LEU A 42 -9.55 4.61 -1.12
C LEU A 42 -9.85 5.61 0.00
N MET A 43 -9.21 6.78 0.00
CA MET A 43 -9.43 7.85 0.96
C MET A 43 -10.42 8.91 0.45
N LYS A 44 -10.83 8.85 -0.82
CA LYS A 44 -11.87 9.70 -1.39
C LYS A 44 -13.24 9.09 -1.11
N ASP A 45 -13.62 9.11 0.17
CA ASP A 45 -15.00 9.02 0.67
C ASP A 45 -15.04 9.68 2.06
#